data_AF-A0AA88U934-F1
#
_entry.id   AF-A0AA88U934-F1
#
_cell.length_a   1.000
_cell.length_b   1.000
_cell.length_c   1.000
_cell.angle_alpha   90.00
_cell.angle_beta   90.00
_cell.angle_gamma   90.00
#
_symmetry.space_group_name_H-M   'P 1'
#
loop_
_entity.id
_entity.type
_entity.pdbx_description
1 polymer ?
#
loop_
_entity_poly.entity_id
_entity_poly.type
_entity_poly.pdbx_seq_one_letter_code
_entity_poly.pdbx_strand_id
1 'polypeptide(L)'
;MAACPFAFFLLDEPEKVGEDEVVAVNSVFELHPLLARPGAIEKVLSAVKEMKPKILTVVEQESNHNGPMFLDRFIESLHYYSTLFDSLEGYEGGVAVVMGMVVGMVGQR
;
A
#
# COMPACT_ATOMS: atom_id res chain seq x y z
N MET A 1 6.56 -21.05 15.99
CA MET A 1 7.24 -20.09 15.11
C MET A 1 6.17 -19.55 14.18
N ALA A 2 5.63 -18.37 14.49
CA ALA A 2 4.43 -17.86 13.84
C ALA A 2 4.76 -17.48 12.39
N ALA A 3 4.18 -18.22 11.45
CA ALA A 3 4.11 -17.77 10.07
C ALA A 3 3.25 -16.50 10.05
N CYS A 4 3.81 -15.38 9.62
CA CYS A 4 3.07 -14.13 9.47
C CYS A 4 1.90 -14.38 8.49
N PRO A 5 0.64 -14.09 8.89
CA PRO A 5 -0.53 -14.35 8.05
C PRO A 5 -0.60 -13.46 6.79
N PHE A 6 0.27 -12.45 6.66
CA PHE A 6 0.24 -11.45 5.60
C PHE A 6 1.15 -11.74 4.38
N ALA A 7 1.96 -12.80 4.42
CA ALA A 7 2.72 -13.25 3.23
C ALA A 7 1.84 -13.93 2.16
N PHE A 8 0.52 -14.02 2.40
CA PHE A 8 -0.43 -14.80 1.59
C PHE A 8 -0.48 -14.33 0.12
N PHE A 9 -0.29 -13.04 -0.17
CA PHE A 9 -0.35 -12.52 -1.54
C PHE A 9 0.88 -12.88 -2.42
N LEU A 10 1.96 -13.42 -1.84
CA LEU A 10 3.17 -13.79 -2.57
C LEU A 10 3.36 -15.31 -2.72
N LEU A 11 2.51 -16.14 -2.09
CA LEU A 11 2.62 -17.60 -2.13
C LEU A 11 1.41 -18.31 -2.73
N ASP A 12 0.30 -17.62 -2.95
CA ASP A 12 -0.77 -18.17 -3.76
C ASP A 12 -0.39 -18.01 -5.24
N GLU A 13 -0.25 -19.12 -5.95
CA GLU A 13 -0.31 -19.11 -7.42
C GLU A 13 -1.59 -18.34 -7.81
N PRO A 14 -1.58 -17.50 -8.86
CA PRO A 14 -2.77 -16.75 -9.24
C PRO A 14 -3.91 -17.75 -9.43
N GLU A 15 -4.87 -17.76 -8.49
CA GLU A 15 -6.04 -18.60 -8.58
C GLU A 15 -6.69 -18.30 -9.92
N LYS A 16 -6.96 -19.35 -10.72
CA LYS A 16 -7.59 -19.17 -12.03
C LYS A 16 -9.03 -18.70 -11.80
N VAL A 17 -9.18 -17.39 -11.85
CA VAL A 17 -10.47 -16.69 -11.84
C VAL A 17 -11.30 -17.23 -13.00
N GLY A 18 -12.52 -17.70 -12.70
CA GLY A 18 -13.45 -18.14 -13.72
C GLY A 18 -13.76 -17.01 -14.71
N GLU A 19 -14.06 -17.33 -15.97
CA GLU A 19 -14.25 -16.32 -17.03
C GLU A 19 -15.37 -15.30 -16.71
N ASP A 20 -16.31 -15.66 -15.81
CA ASP A 20 -17.42 -14.82 -15.37
C ASP A 20 -17.20 -14.11 -14.03
N GLU A 21 -16.07 -14.32 -13.36
CA GLU A 21 -15.80 -13.74 -12.04
C GLU A 21 -15.09 -12.39 -12.12
N VAL A 22 -15.50 -11.48 -11.23
CA VAL A 22 -14.93 -10.14 -11.13
C VAL A 22 -13.94 -10.09 -9.98
N VAL A 23 -12.69 -9.78 -10.29
CA VAL A 23 -11.63 -9.63 -9.29
C VAL A 23 -11.49 -8.18 -8.87
N ALA A 24 -11.43 -7.97 -7.56
CA ALA A 24 -10.94 -6.74 -6.96
C ALA A 24 -9.68 -7.06 -6.15
N VAL A 25 -8.64 -6.24 -6.29
CA VAL A 25 -7.41 -6.36 -5.51
C VAL A 25 -7.39 -5.22 -4.50
N ASN A 26 -7.19 -5.55 -3.24
CA ASN A 26 -7.04 -4.57 -2.16
C ASN A 26 -5.68 -4.74 -1.50
N SER A 27 -4.88 -3.68 -1.51
CA SER A 27 -3.55 -3.61 -0.91
C SER A 27 -3.54 -2.52 0.15
N VAL A 28 -3.23 -2.88 1.39
CA VAL A 28 -3.26 -1.97 2.54
C VAL A 28 -1.95 -2.10 3.31
N PHE A 29 -1.04 -1.14 3.15
CA PHE A 29 0.29 -1.12 3.76
C PHE A 29 1.17 -2.33 3.38
N GLU A 30 1.04 -2.84 2.15
CA GLU A 30 1.73 -4.04 1.68
C GLU A 30 2.80 -3.76 0.61
N LEU A 31 2.76 -2.62 -0.08
CA LEU A 31 3.69 -2.33 -1.18
C LEU A 31 4.98 -1.67 -0.69
N HIS A 32 4.91 -0.82 0.34
CA HIS A 32 6.10 -0.12 0.85
C HIS A 32 7.23 -1.05 1.33
N PRO A 33 7.00 -2.26 1.91
CA PRO A 33 8.08 -3.17 2.29
C PRO A 33 8.82 -3.74 1.07
N LEU A 34 8.15 -3.83 -0.09
CA LEU A 34 8.75 -4.34 -1.33
C LEU A 34 9.87 -3.42 -1.83
N LEU A 35 9.86 -2.14 -1.47
CA LEU A 35 10.90 -1.17 -1.84
C LEU A 35 12.27 -1.53 -1.27
N ALA A 36 12.34 -2.37 -0.22
CA ALA A 36 13.60 -2.86 0.33
C ALA A 36 14.32 -3.88 -0.59
N ARG A 37 13.62 -4.41 -1.60
CA ARG A 37 14.13 -5.41 -2.54
C ARG A 37 13.99 -4.89 -3.97
N PRO A 38 15.09 -4.53 -4.66
CA PRO A 38 15.02 -4.08 -6.05
C PRO A 38 14.26 -5.08 -6.94
N GLY A 39 13.30 -4.59 -7.73
CA GLY A 39 12.51 -5.44 -8.63
C GLY A 39 11.28 -6.13 -8.01
N ALA A 40 11.11 -6.10 -6.69
CA ALA A 40 10.04 -6.83 -6.02
C ALA A 40 8.66 -6.20 -6.26
N ILE A 41 8.58 -4.86 -6.26
CA ILE A 41 7.32 -4.14 -6.49
C ILE A 41 6.86 -4.33 -7.94
N GLU A 42 7.77 -4.30 -8.90
CA GLU A 42 7.48 -4.52 -10.32
C GLU A 42 6.95 -5.93 -10.56
N LYS A 43 7.52 -6.93 -9.88
CA LYS A 43 7.03 -8.31 -9.94
C LYS A 43 5.59 -8.43 -9.43
N VAL A 44 5.29 -7.84 -8.26
CA VAL A 44 3.95 -7.87 -7.68
C VAL A 44 2.94 -7.14 -8.55
N LEU A 45 3.26 -5.94 -9.04
CA LEU A 45 2.38 -5.18 -9.93
C LEU A 45 2.15 -5.88 -11.27
N SER A 46 3.14 -6.62 -11.77
CA SER A 46 3.00 -7.45 -12.97
C SER A 46 2.01 -8.60 -12.74
N ALA A 47 2.11 -9.31 -11.62
CA ALA A 47 1.15 -10.36 -11.24
C ALA A 47 -0.27 -9.80 -11.04
N VAL A 48 -0.40 -8.64 -10.39
CA VAL A 48 -1.69 -7.95 -10.24
C VAL A 48 -2.31 -7.62 -11.60
N LYS A 49 -1.49 -7.20 -12.57
CA LYS A 49 -1.95 -6.92 -13.93
C LYS A 49 -2.41 -8.19 -14.67
N GLU A 50 -1.73 -9.31 -14.48
CA GLU A 50 -2.09 -10.60 -15.08
C GLU A 50 -3.45 -11.13 -14.59
N MET A 51 -3.82 -10.82 -13.34
CA MET A 51 -5.14 -11.14 -12.78
C MET A 51 -6.29 -10.31 -13.39
N LYS A 52 -5.99 -9.26 -14.17
CA LYS A 52 -6.98 -8.36 -14.80
C LYS A 52 -8.09 -7.88 -13.85
N PRO A 53 -7.77 -7.34 -12.66
CA PRO A 53 -8.78 -6.86 -11.74
C PRO A 53 -9.60 -5.71 -12.35
N LYS A 54 -10.89 -5.64 -12.00
CA LYS A 54 -11.71 -4.47 -12.30
C LYS A 54 -11.35 -3.27 -11.44
N ILE A 55 -10.93 -3.52 -10.20
CA ILE A 55 -10.59 -2.47 -9.22
C ILE A 55 -9.32 -2.89 -8.48
N LEU A 56 -8.37 -1.95 -8.35
CA LEU A 56 -7.21 -2.06 -7.47
C LEU A 56 -7.27 -0.91 -6.46
N THR A 57 -7.42 -1.23 -5.18
CA THR A 57 -7.31 -0.24 -4.10
C THR A 57 -5.95 -0.34 -3.44
N VAL A 58 -5.29 0.81 -3.26
CA VAL A 58 -3.98 0.90 -2.60
C VAL A 58 -4.08 1.91 -1.47
N VAL A 59 -3.72 1.48 -0.27
CA VAL A 59 -3.65 2.31 0.93
C VAL A 59 -2.21 2.26 1.42
N GLU A 60 -1.51 3.39 1.42
CA GLU A 60 -0.11 3.50 1.80
C GLU A 60 0.15 4.79 2.59
N GLN A 61 1.33 4.92 3.21
CA GLN A 61 1.71 6.14 3.91
C GLN A 61 2.01 7.26 2.92
N GLU A 62 1.35 8.40 3.07
CA GLU A 62 1.61 9.62 2.30
C GLU A 62 2.79 10.40 2.91
N SER A 63 4.00 9.87 2.71
CA SER A 63 5.23 10.46 3.26
C SER A 63 6.47 9.96 2.51
N ASN A 64 7.48 10.81 2.33
CA ASN A 64 8.73 10.42 1.68
C ASN A 64 9.76 9.86 2.67
N HIS A 65 9.51 8.65 3.19
CA HIS A 65 10.44 7.96 4.09
C HIS A 65 11.53 7.15 3.37
N ASN A 66 11.57 7.16 2.03
CA ASN A 66 12.54 6.38 1.24
C ASN A 66 13.55 7.26 0.48
N GLY A 67 13.66 8.54 0.83
CA GLY A 67 14.67 9.44 0.25
C GLY A 67 16.11 8.96 0.50
N PRO A 68 17.09 9.30 -0.36
CA PRO A 68 18.46 8.81 -0.25
C PRO A 68 19.20 9.37 0.98
N MET A 69 18.89 10.61 1.38
CA MET A 69 19.55 11.31 2.47
C MET A 69 18.88 11.05 3.81
N PHE A 70 19.67 10.75 4.85
CA PHE A 70 19.15 10.48 6.19
C PHE A 70 18.42 11.68 6.79
N LEU A 71 18.99 12.88 6.68
CA LEU A 71 18.43 14.09 7.29
C LEU A 71 17.04 14.39 6.73
N ASP A 72 16.87 14.27 5.41
CA ASP A 72 15.58 14.46 4.74
C ASP A 72 14.56 13.43 5.24
N ARG A 73 14.92 12.14 5.28
CA ARG A 73 14.03 11.10 5.83
C ARG A 73 13.64 11.40 7.28
N PHE A 74 14.59 11.84 8.09
CA PHE A 74 14.38 12.12 9.51
C PHE A 74 13.43 13.30 9.72
N ILE A 75 13.65 14.41 9.00
CA ILE A 75 12.79 15.61 9.07
C ILE A 75 11.38 15.29 8.58
N GLU A 76 11.25 14.62 7.43
CA GLU A 76 9.96 14.19 6.89
C GLU A 76 9.22 13.26 7.86
N SER A 77 9.93 12.28 8.45
CA SER A 77 9.35 11.38 9.47
C SER A 77 8.85 12.16 10.68
N LEU A 78 9.62 13.13 11.17
CA LEU A 78 9.21 13.95 12.31
C LEU A 78 7.92 14.73 12.00
N HIS A 79 7.85 15.38 10.84
CA HIS A 79 6.64 16.13 10.44
C HIS A 79 5.43 15.21 10.26
N TYR A 80 5.60 14.07 9.60
CA TYR A 80 4.54 13.08 9.38
C TYR A 80 4.00 12.54 10.70
N TYR A 81 4.86 12.01 11.57
CA TYR A 81 4.42 11.44 12.84
C TYR A 81 3.90 12.51 13.80
N SER A 82 4.45 13.73 13.82
CA SER A 82 3.89 14.84 14.62
C SER A 82 2.44 15.11 14.22
N THR A 83 2.16 15.25 12.92
CA THR A 83 0.80 15.50 12.42
C THR A 83 -0.16 14.34 12.75
N LEU A 84 0.33 13.09 12.65
CA LEU A 84 -0.44 11.93 13.07
C LEU A 84 -0.74 11.94 14.57
N PHE A 85 0.23 12.25 15.43
CA PHE A 85 0.01 12.34 16.87
C PHE A 85 -0.93 13.49 17.23
N ASP A 86 -0.78 14.67 16.60
CA ASP A 86 -1.69 15.80 16.78
C ASP A 86 -3.15 15.42 16.43
N SER A 87 -3.33 14.59 15.39
CA SER A 87 -4.65 14.09 15.00
C SER A 87 -5.29 13.17 16.05
N LEU A 88 -4.48 12.48 16.86
CA LEU A 88 -4.97 11.67 17.97
C LEU A 88 -5.38 12.55 19.16
N GLU A 89 -4.68 13.67 19.38
CA GLU A 89 -5.00 14.64 20.43
C GLU A 89 -6.28 15.44 20.12
N GLY A 90 -6.60 15.64 18.84
CA GLY A 90 -7.81 16.33 18.37
C GLY A 90 -9.13 15.55 18.43
N TYR A 91 -9.18 14.36 19.08
CA TYR A 91 -10.38 13.51 19.12
C TYR A 91 -11.55 14.05 20.00
N GLU A 92 -11.46 15.30 20.50
CA GLU A 92 -12.65 16.06 20.96
C GLU A 92 -13.37 16.83 19.83
N GLY A 93 -12.88 16.78 18.58
CA GLY A 93 -13.45 17.60 17.50
C GLY A 93 -13.00 17.26 16.07
N GLY A 94 -13.04 15.99 15.67
CA GLY A 94 -13.22 15.52 14.29
C GLY A 94 -12.48 16.24 13.15
N VAL A 95 -11.16 16.07 13.06
CA VAL A 95 -10.44 16.18 11.77
C VAL A 95 -9.49 14.98 11.67
N ALA A 96 -9.88 13.98 10.87
CA ALA A 96 -8.99 12.88 10.52
C ALA A 96 -7.94 13.40 9.52
N VAL A 97 -6.66 13.32 9.88
CA VAL A 97 -5.58 13.49 8.90
C VAL A 97 -5.72 12.35 7.90
N VAL A 98 -5.82 12.72 6.64
CA VAL A 98 -6.05 11.84 5.51
C VAL A 98 -4.88 10.85 5.44
N MET A 99 -5.10 9.59 5.80
CA MET A 99 -4.26 8.52 5.27
C MET A 99 -4.51 8.54 3.77
N GLY A 100 -3.57 9.05 2.99
CA GLY A 100 -3.67 9.16 1.54
C GLY A 100 -4.14 7.84 0.93
N MET A 101 -5.43 7.78 0.58
CA MET A 101 -6.00 6.67 -0.16
C MET A 101 -5.74 6.95 -1.64
N VAL A 102 -4.76 6.28 -2.23
CA VAL A 102 -4.57 6.34 -3.68
C VAL A 102 -5.49 5.29 -4.30
N VAL A 103 -6.72 5.69 -4.65
CA VAL A 103 -7.61 4.84 -5.46
C VAL A 103 -7.16 4.89 -6.91
N GLY A 104 -6.43 3.87 -7.35
CA GLY A 104 -6.09 3.69 -8.75
C GLY A 104 -7.17 2.90 -9.49
N MET A 105 -8.03 3.56 -10.27
CA MET A 105 -8.84 2.83 -11.26
C MET A 105 -7.93 2.35 -12.38
N VAL A 106 -7.66 1.03 -12.44
CA VAL A 106 -7.01 0.43 -13.60
C VAL A 106 -8.03 0.45 -14.75
N GLY A 107 -7.99 1.52 -15.55
CA GLY A 107 -8.81 1.65 -16.75
C GLY A 107 -8.41 0.57 -17.76
N GLN A 108 -9.24 -0.47 -17.88
CA GLN A 108 -9.18 -1.40 -19.00
C GLN A 108 -9.76 -0.68 -20.23
N ARG A 109 -8.92 -0.39 -21.23
CA ARG A 109 -9.36 -0.25 -22.62
C ARG A 109 -9.35 -1.63 -23.26
#